data_AF-A0A9N8ZA00-F1
#
_entry.id   AF-A0A9N8ZA00-F1
#
_cell.length_a   1.000
_cell.length_b   1.000
_cell.length_c   1.000
_cell.angle_alpha   90.00
_cell.angle_beta   90.00
_cell.angle_gamma   90.00
#
_symmetry.space_group_name_H-M   'P 1'
#
loop_
_entity.id
_entity.type
_entity.pdbx_description
1 polymer ?
#
loop_
_entity_poly.entity_id
_entity_poly.type
_entity_poly.pdbx_seq_one_letter_code
_entity_poly.pdbx_strand_id
1 'polypeptide(L)'
;MSLHSRAKRSNSQLALKATSVDTLDDVLVLIKNAGYAVDDNAMTAEQSKKSVESMDLLAEILTVQDKVESLNKDINKFKDVIESYDIVRSSEIEKKIKQLVAFSNHVHMVMNNKQVLVKRLREPYAGPHITLQAEYHRPFACLIQSIVESINSLPEHIESVKWVTDHGIFDKNAIDKQVSSTASTIATYGNYADCIERVRKTVKEMQETCVV
;
A
#
# COMPACT_ATOMS: atom_id res chain seq x y z
N MET A 1 37.10 37.53 -72.63
CA MET A 1 37.30 36.16 -72.12
C MET A 1 36.13 35.31 -72.58
N SER A 2 36.45 34.13 -73.15
CA SER A 2 35.56 33.13 -73.76
C SER A 2 34.77 33.61 -74.99
N LEU A 3 35.15 33.32 -76.25
CA LEU A 3 35.24 31.98 -76.90
C LEU A 3 33.95 31.18 -76.65
N HIS A 4 33.22 30.63 -77.62
CA HIS A 4 33.40 30.53 -79.06
C HIS A 4 32.07 30.03 -79.65
N SER A 5 31.77 30.46 -80.88
CA SER A 5 31.34 29.60 -82.00
C SER A 5 30.04 28.75 -81.85
N ARG A 6 28.95 29.02 -82.58
CA ARG A 6 28.72 28.74 -84.04
C ARG A 6 28.73 27.21 -84.29
N ALA A 7 27.78 26.54 -84.94
CA ALA A 7 26.80 26.90 -85.98
C ALA A 7 25.65 25.85 -85.94
N LYS A 8 24.39 26.22 -86.14
CA LYS A 8 23.68 26.28 -87.45
C LYS A 8 23.52 24.92 -88.16
N ARG A 9 22.32 24.34 -88.05
CA ARG A 9 21.54 23.63 -89.10
C ARG A 9 20.16 23.33 -88.48
N SER A 10 19.18 24.20 -88.71
CA SER A 10 18.19 24.09 -89.80
C SER A 10 17.24 22.91 -89.61
N ASN A 11 16.05 23.24 -89.08
CA ASN A 11 14.73 22.70 -89.39
C ASN A 11 14.68 21.39 -90.20
N SER A 12 14.16 20.35 -89.55
CA SER A 12 13.02 19.61 -90.08
C SER A 12 12.08 19.31 -88.93
N GLN A 13 10.97 20.05 -88.90
CA GLN A 13 9.76 19.65 -88.20
C GLN A 13 9.43 18.20 -88.54
N LEU A 14 8.98 17.42 -87.55
CA LEU A 14 7.81 16.54 -87.69
C LEU A 14 7.35 16.12 -86.28
N ALA A 15 6.29 16.80 -85.85
CA ALA A 15 5.28 16.35 -84.90
C ALA A 15 5.73 15.91 -83.48
N LEU A 16 5.97 16.90 -82.61
CA LEU A 16 5.52 16.80 -81.22
C LEU A 16 3.99 16.76 -81.24
N LYS A 17 3.42 15.56 -81.37
CA LYS A 17 2.00 15.35 -81.11
C LYS A 17 1.87 14.98 -79.64
N ALA A 18 1.33 15.94 -78.88
CA ALA A 18 0.83 15.67 -77.54
C ALA A 18 -0.13 14.47 -77.60
N THR A 19 0.26 13.38 -76.98
CA THR A 19 -0.65 12.32 -76.56
C THR A 19 -0.46 12.20 -75.06
N SER A 20 -1.56 12.35 -74.34
CA SER A 20 -1.65 12.28 -72.90
C SER A 20 -1.07 10.95 -72.42
N VAL A 21 -0.20 11.02 -71.42
CA VAL A 21 0.24 9.82 -70.69
C VAL A 21 -0.80 9.62 -69.59
N ASP A 22 -1.94 9.04 -69.97
CA ASP A 22 -3.03 8.78 -69.02
C ASP A 22 -2.89 7.39 -68.36
N THR A 23 -1.98 6.53 -68.85
CA THR A 23 -1.85 5.15 -68.36
C THR A 23 -0.38 4.71 -68.21
N LEU A 24 -0.10 4.00 -67.11
CA LEU A 24 1.22 3.42 -66.78
C LEU A 24 1.79 2.55 -67.92
N ASP A 25 0.91 1.94 -68.71
CA ASP A 25 1.27 1.06 -69.83
C ASP A 25 2.00 1.82 -70.96
N ASP A 26 1.62 3.07 -71.22
CA ASP A 26 2.31 3.93 -72.20
C ASP A 26 3.73 4.29 -71.76
N VAL A 27 3.94 4.41 -70.44
CA VAL A 27 5.27 4.64 -69.85
C VAL A 27 6.14 3.39 -69.99
N LEU A 28 5.56 2.20 -69.78
CA LEU A 28 6.27 0.93 -69.93
C LEU A 28 6.68 0.67 -71.39
N VAL A 29 5.82 1.02 -72.35
CA VAL A 29 6.14 0.95 -73.79
C VAL A 29 7.24 1.97 -74.16
N LEU A 30 7.21 3.18 -73.60
CA LEU A 30 8.26 4.18 -73.79
C LEU A 30 9.63 3.73 -73.25
N ILE A 31 9.65 3.12 -72.06
CA ILE A 31 10.88 2.61 -71.43
C ILE A 31 11.45 1.43 -72.22
N LYS A 32 10.59 0.53 -72.72
CA LYS A 32 10.98 -0.58 -73.60
C LYS A 32 11.56 -0.08 -74.93
N ASN A 33 10.97 0.96 -75.50
CA ASN A 33 11.46 1.59 -76.74
C ASN A 33 12.75 2.41 -76.53
N ALA A 34 13.04 2.83 -75.28
CA ALA A 34 14.28 3.53 -74.91
C ALA A 34 15.48 2.59 -74.67
N GLY A 35 15.32 1.26 -74.86
CA GLY A 35 16.42 0.31 -74.82
C GLY A 35 16.89 -0.10 -73.43
N TYR A 36 16.12 0.21 -72.38
CA TYR A 36 16.36 -0.38 -71.06
C TYR A 36 15.82 -1.82 -71.06
N ALA A 37 16.75 -2.79 -71.10
CA ALA A 37 16.43 -4.18 -70.85
C ALA A 37 15.95 -4.31 -69.40
N VAL A 38 14.65 -4.58 -69.22
CA VAL A 38 14.15 -5.10 -67.95
C VAL A 38 14.72 -6.52 -67.87
N ASP A 39 15.85 -6.67 -67.18
CA ASP A 39 16.35 -7.99 -66.84
C ASP A 39 15.30 -8.67 -65.93
N ASP A 40 14.63 -9.69 -66.48
CA ASP A 40 13.86 -10.71 -65.75
C ASP A 40 14.80 -11.57 -64.88
N ASN A 41 15.68 -10.94 -64.10
CA ASN A 41 16.29 -11.60 -62.96
C ASN A 41 15.22 -11.71 -61.89
N ALA A 42 14.45 -12.79 -62.03
CA ALA A 42 13.49 -13.30 -61.08
C ALA A 42 13.97 -13.04 -59.66
N MET A 43 13.17 -12.29 -58.89
CA MET A 43 13.06 -12.60 -57.47
C MET A 43 12.73 -14.09 -57.41
N THR A 44 13.66 -14.90 -56.90
CA THR A 44 13.36 -16.31 -56.62
C THR A 44 12.07 -16.38 -55.81
N ALA A 45 11.21 -17.34 -56.13
CA ALA A 45 9.90 -17.48 -55.46
C ALA A 45 10.03 -17.52 -53.93
N GLU A 46 11.18 -17.95 -53.40
CA GLU A 46 11.52 -17.91 -51.97
C GLU A 46 11.75 -16.49 -51.42
N GLN A 47 12.35 -15.60 -52.21
CA GLN A 47 12.63 -14.21 -51.83
C GLN A 47 11.37 -13.34 -51.89
N SER A 48 10.49 -13.62 -52.86
CA SER A 48 9.14 -13.03 -52.91
C SER A 48 8.26 -13.52 -51.76
N LYS A 49 8.26 -14.83 -51.45
CA LYS A 49 7.54 -15.37 -50.27
C LYS A 49 8.03 -14.79 -48.95
N LYS A 50 9.35 -14.69 -48.73
CA LYS A 50 9.91 -14.02 -47.54
C LYS A 50 9.54 -12.55 -47.45
N SER A 51 9.47 -11.85 -48.59
CA SER A 51 9.04 -10.45 -48.62
C SER A 51 7.56 -10.31 -48.26
N VAL A 52 6.70 -11.20 -48.76
CA VAL A 52 5.26 -11.22 -48.44
C VAL A 52 5.04 -11.57 -46.97
N GLU A 53 5.71 -12.60 -46.44
CA GLU A 53 5.65 -12.95 -45.01
C GLU A 53 6.15 -11.79 -44.11
N SER A 54 7.17 -11.05 -44.56
CA SER A 54 7.66 -9.87 -43.83
C SER A 54 6.65 -8.72 -43.88
N MET A 55 5.94 -8.55 -44.98
CA MET A 55 4.87 -7.54 -45.11
C MET A 55 3.67 -7.89 -44.23
N ASP A 56 3.29 -9.16 -44.15
CA ASP A 56 2.23 -9.64 -43.26
C ASP A 56 2.60 -9.45 -41.79
N LEU A 57 3.85 -9.77 -41.42
CA LEU A 57 4.37 -9.53 -40.07
C LEU A 57 4.40 -8.03 -39.73
N LEU A 58 4.78 -7.16 -40.67
CA LEU A 58 4.75 -5.72 -40.48
C LEU A 58 3.33 -5.19 -40.31
N ALA A 59 2.37 -5.72 -41.07
CA ALA A 59 0.96 -5.38 -40.92
C ALA A 59 0.43 -5.82 -39.53
N GLU A 60 0.78 -7.03 -39.08
CA GLU A 60 0.42 -7.51 -37.75
C GLU A 60 1.03 -6.63 -36.65
N ILE A 61 2.33 -6.31 -36.75
CA ILE A 61 3.01 -5.40 -35.80
C ILE A 61 2.33 -4.03 -35.77
N LEU A 62 1.94 -3.48 -36.91
CA LEU A 62 1.20 -2.21 -36.98
C LEU A 62 -0.14 -2.29 -36.28
N THR A 63 -0.92 -3.35 -36.49
CA THR A 63 -2.22 -3.52 -35.79
C THR A 63 -2.05 -3.64 -34.28
N VAL A 64 -0.97 -4.30 -33.81
CA VAL A 64 -0.64 -4.39 -32.39
C VAL A 64 -0.20 -3.03 -31.86
N GLN A 65 0.59 -2.27 -32.62
CA GLN A 65 0.99 -0.91 -32.26
C GLN A 65 -0.21 0.03 -32.10
N ASP A 66 -1.17 0.00 -33.04
CA ASP A 66 -2.41 0.79 -32.94
C ASP A 66 -3.24 0.40 -31.70
N LYS A 67 -3.25 -0.89 -31.36
CA LYS A 67 -3.94 -1.39 -30.16
C LYS A 67 -3.24 -0.96 -28.87
N VAL A 68 -1.91 -0.94 -28.86
CA VAL A 68 -1.11 -0.43 -27.74
C VAL A 68 -1.31 1.08 -27.59
N GLU A 69 -1.35 1.82 -28.70
CA GLU A 69 -1.55 3.28 -28.65
C GLU A 69 -2.96 3.65 -28.20
N SER A 70 -3.98 2.92 -28.64
CA SER A 70 -5.36 3.12 -28.16
C SER A 70 -5.51 2.80 -26.67
N LEU A 71 -4.93 1.70 -26.19
CA LEU A 71 -4.90 1.38 -24.75
C LEU A 71 -4.14 2.44 -23.95
N ASN A 72 -3.00 2.93 -24.44
CA ASN A 72 -2.25 4.00 -23.78
C ASN A 72 -3.05 5.30 -23.74
N LYS A 73 -3.79 5.64 -24.81
CA LYS A 73 -4.70 6.80 -24.82
C LYS A 73 -5.77 6.64 -23.75
N ASP A 74 -6.36 5.47 -23.58
CA ASP A 74 -7.39 5.25 -22.57
C ASP A 74 -6.81 5.28 -21.15
N ILE A 75 -5.63 4.69 -20.93
CA ILE A 75 -4.90 4.82 -19.65
C ILE A 75 -4.64 6.29 -19.31
N ASN A 76 -4.18 7.07 -20.29
CA ASN A 76 -3.94 8.50 -20.10
C ASN A 76 -5.23 9.27 -19.81
N LYS A 77 -6.35 8.97 -20.50
CA LYS A 77 -7.64 9.56 -20.17
C LYS A 77 -8.07 9.25 -18.73
N PHE A 78 -7.92 8.01 -18.28
CA PHE A 78 -8.25 7.65 -16.89
C PHE A 78 -7.32 8.34 -15.90
N LYS A 79 -6.03 8.43 -16.20
CA LYS A 79 -5.05 9.16 -15.38
C LYS A 79 -5.41 10.63 -15.27
N ASP A 80 -5.73 11.29 -16.39
CA ASP A 80 -6.13 12.69 -16.42
C ASP A 80 -7.43 12.93 -15.64
N VAL A 81 -8.38 11.98 -15.70
CA VAL A 81 -9.62 12.03 -14.91
C VAL A 81 -9.35 11.85 -13.41
N ILE A 82 -8.38 11.02 -13.02
CA ILE A 82 -8.00 10.83 -11.61
C ILE A 82 -7.25 12.07 -11.10
N GLU A 83 -6.29 12.59 -11.86
CA GLU A 83 -5.51 13.79 -11.50
C GLU A 83 -6.41 15.03 -11.46
N SER A 84 -7.41 15.10 -12.33
CA SER A 84 -8.38 16.19 -12.38
C SER A 84 -9.66 15.91 -11.58
N TYR A 85 -9.76 14.76 -10.90
CA TYR A 85 -10.97 14.30 -10.20
C TYR A 85 -11.48 15.34 -9.20
N ASP A 86 -10.54 15.92 -8.46
CA ASP A 86 -10.76 16.90 -7.41
C ASP A 86 -11.16 18.30 -7.92
N ILE A 87 -10.96 18.59 -9.21
CA ILE A 87 -11.12 19.93 -9.82
C ILE A 87 -12.24 19.94 -10.87
N VAL A 88 -12.48 18.83 -11.57
CA VAL A 88 -13.51 18.74 -12.63
C VAL A 88 -14.89 18.47 -12.04
N ARG A 89 -14.97 17.78 -10.91
CA ARG A 89 -16.25 17.46 -10.30
C ARG A 89 -16.73 18.64 -9.45
N SER A 90 -17.69 19.39 -9.98
CA SER A 90 -18.33 20.52 -9.28
C SER A 90 -18.80 20.19 -7.86
N SER A 91 -19.17 18.92 -7.58
CA SER A 91 -19.58 18.48 -6.25
C SER A 91 -18.44 18.42 -5.23
N GLU A 92 -17.22 18.08 -5.63
CA GLU A 92 -16.07 18.04 -4.71
C GLU A 92 -15.56 19.44 -4.41
N ILE A 93 -15.55 20.32 -5.41
CA ILE A 93 -15.29 21.76 -5.21
C ILE A 93 -16.31 22.35 -4.24
N GLU A 94 -17.60 22.04 -4.40
CA GLU A 94 -18.64 22.55 -3.51
C GLU A 94 -18.46 22.05 -2.06
N LYS A 95 -18.05 20.79 -1.87
CA LYS A 95 -17.70 20.26 -0.54
C LYS A 95 -16.50 20.99 0.06
N LYS A 96 -15.43 21.20 -0.71
CA LYS A 96 -14.24 21.95 -0.25
C LYS A 96 -14.59 23.39 0.09
N ILE A 97 -15.45 24.05 -0.70
CA ILE A 97 -15.96 25.40 -0.40
C ILE A 97 -16.76 25.38 0.91
N LYS A 98 -17.68 24.43 1.10
CA LYS A 98 -18.46 24.30 2.35
C LYS A 98 -17.56 24.09 3.57
N GLN A 99 -16.54 23.24 3.45
CA GLN A 99 -15.55 23.00 4.50
C GLN A 99 -14.72 24.26 4.78
N LEU A 100 -14.27 24.97 3.75
CA LEU A 100 -13.50 26.20 3.90
C LEU A 100 -14.35 27.31 4.53
N VAL A 101 -15.62 27.43 4.16
CA VAL A 101 -16.57 28.37 4.78
C VAL A 101 -16.82 27.99 6.24
N ALA A 102 -17.01 26.71 6.56
CA ALA A 102 -17.16 26.25 7.93
C ALA A 102 -15.91 26.55 8.78
N PHE A 103 -14.73 26.29 8.23
CA PHE A 103 -13.46 26.62 8.88
C PHE A 103 -13.28 28.13 9.08
N SER A 104 -13.57 28.92 8.04
CA SER A 104 -13.52 30.38 8.11
C SER A 104 -14.48 30.92 9.18
N ASN A 105 -15.71 30.41 9.22
CA ASN A 105 -16.69 30.77 10.24
C ASN A 105 -16.19 30.39 11.65
N HIS A 106 -15.60 29.20 11.81
CA HIS A 106 -15.03 28.79 13.08
C HIS A 106 -13.89 29.72 13.51
N VAL A 107 -12.97 30.07 12.59
CA VAL A 107 -11.90 31.04 12.86
C VAL A 107 -12.47 32.41 13.19
N HIS A 108 -13.51 32.86 12.50
CA HIS A 108 -14.18 34.11 12.79
C HIS A 108 -14.86 34.11 14.17
N MET A 109 -15.48 32.99 14.57
CA MET A 109 -16.03 32.81 15.92
C MET A 109 -14.93 32.86 16.99
N VAL A 110 -13.78 32.21 16.75
CA VAL A 110 -12.64 32.24 17.66
C VAL A 110 -12.05 33.66 17.75
N MET A 111 -11.94 34.36 16.62
CA MET A 111 -11.43 35.73 16.57
C MET A 111 -12.37 36.70 17.29
N ASN A 112 -13.68 36.57 17.09
CA ASN A 112 -14.69 37.38 17.79
C ASN A 112 -14.67 37.13 19.30
N ASN A 113 -14.41 35.88 19.71
CA ASN A 113 -14.29 35.49 21.11
C ASN A 113 -12.86 35.64 21.67
N LYS A 114 -11.93 36.28 20.95
CA LYS A 114 -10.53 36.40 21.38
C LYS A 114 -10.40 37.02 22.76
N GLN A 115 -11.17 38.05 23.07
CA GLN A 115 -11.11 38.71 24.39
C GLN A 115 -11.66 37.82 25.50
N VAL A 116 -12.71 37.05 25.22
CA VAL A 116 -13.28 36.06 26.17
C VAL A 116 -12.28 34.94 26.41
N LEU A 117 -11.63 34.44 25.35
CA LEU A 117 -10.61 33.40 25.46
C LEU A 117 -9.38 33.90 26.23
N VAL A 118 -8.90 35.12 25.95
CA VAL A 118 -7.82 35.76 26.70
C VAL A 118 -8.20 35.96 28.15
N LYS A 119 -9.43 36.38 28.45
CA LYS A 119 -9.92 36.49 29.83
C LYS A 119 -9.94 35.13 30.54
N ARG A 120 -10.47 34.07 29.90
CA ARG A 120 -10.48 32.70 30.45
C ARG A 120 -9.10 32.05 30.56
N LEU A 121 -8.13 32.47 29.75
CA LEU A 121 -6.75 32.03 29.86
C LEU A 121 -5.98 32.81 30.94
N ARG A 122 -6.32 34.10 31.14
CA ARG A 122 -5.77 34.94 32.20
C ARG A 122 -6.37 34.65 33.57
N GLU A 123 -7.62 34.19 33.62
CA GLU A 123 -8.27 33.67 34.82
C GLU A 123 -8.02 32.16 34.87
N PRO A 124 -6.94 31.68 35.55
CA PRO A 124 -6.81 30.25 35.79
C PRO A 124 -8.09 29.76 36.46
N TYR A 125 -8.60 28.61 36.01
CA TYR A 125 -9.86 28.03 36.48
C TYR A 125 -9.90 27.96 38.01
N ALA A 126 -10.50 28.97 38.63
CA ALA A 126 -10.80 29.02 40.05
C ALA A 126 -12.16 28.35 40.24
N GLY A 127 -12.18 27.01 40.20
CA GLY A 127 -13.29 26.27 40.78
C GLY A 127 -13.45 26.60 42.29
N PRO A 128 -14.44 26.04 42.99
CA PRO A 128 -14.55 26.20 44.44
C PRO A 128 -13.29 25.62 45.11
N HIS A 129 -12.31 26.48 45.35
CA HIS A 129 -11.06 26.11 45.97
C HIS A 129 -11.26 26.06 47.48
N ILE A 130 -10.81 24.97 48.09
CA ILE A 130 -10.63 24.92 49.54
C ILE A 130 -9.50 25.92 49.85
N THR A 131 -9.85 27.09 50.39
CA THR A 131 -8.86 28.08 50.81
C THR A 131 -8.14 27.55 52.04
N LEU A 132 -7.02 26.90 51.81
CA LEU A 132 -6.20 26.36 52.87
C LEU A 132 -5.22 27.44 53.33
N GLN A 133 -5.18 27.73 54.64
CA GLN A 133 -4.13 28.60 55.19
C GLN A 133 -2.77 27.93 55.03
N ALA A 134 -1.71 28.71 54.86
CA ALA A 134 -0.36 28.21 54.56
C ALA A 134 0.14 27.16 55.58
N GLU A 135 -0.30 27.27 56.83
CA GLU A 135 0.00 26.34 57.93
C GLU A 135 -0.48 24.91 57.66
N TYR A 136 -1.59 24.75 56.95
CA TYR A 136 -2.21 23.46 56.68
C TYR A 136 -1.80 22.84 55.34
N HIS A 137 -1.04 23.56 54.51
CA HIS A 137 -0.61 23.07 53.19
C HIS A 137 0.24 21.80 53.28
N ARG A 138 1.22 21.77 54.19
CA ARG A 138 2.09 20.60 54.38
C ARG A 138 1.30 19.38 54.93
N PRO A 139 0.52 19.50 56.01
CA PRO A 139 -0.33 18.40 56.48
C PRO A 139 -1.29 17.86 55.41
N PHE A 140 -1.90 18.76 54.62
CA PHE A 140 -2.82 18.37 53.56
C PHE A 140 -2.11 17.63 52.41
N ALA A 141 -0.92 18.08 52.02
CA ALA A 141 -0.11 17.38 51.04
C ALA A 141 0.28 15.96 51.53
N CYS A 142 0.68 15.83 52.79
CA CYS A 142 0.94 14.52 53.39
C CYS A 142 -0.32 13.64 53.42
N LEU A 143 -1.48 14.21 53.74
CA LEU A 143 -2.75 13.49 53.77
C LEU A 143 -3.16 13.01 52.37
N ILE A 144 -2.99 13.84 51.33
CA ILE A 144 -3.22 13.42 49.93
C ILE A 144 -2.29 12.25 49.59
N GLN A 145 -1.02 12.31 49.98
CA GLN A 145 -0.08 11.23 49.70
C GLN A 145 -0.52 9.92 50.37
N SER A 146 -0.94 9.95 51.63
CA SER A 146 -1.47 8.77 52.33
C SER A 146 -2.78 8.25 51.71
N ILE A 147 -3.64 9.13 51.20
CA ILE A 147 -4.85 8.73 50.46
C ILE A 147 -4.47 8.01 49.17
N VAL A 148 -3.50 8.55 48.41
CA VAL A 148 -3.04 7.93 47.16
C VAL A 148 -2.43 6.55 47.44
N GLU A 149 -1.61 6.42 48.49
CA GLU A 149 -1.07 5.14 48.92
C GLU A 149 -2.18 4.13 49.29
N SER A 150 -3.20 4.59 50.02
CA SER A 150 -4.35 3.75 50.40
C SER A 150 -5.23 3.34 49.21
N ILE A 151 -5.39 4.23 48.22
CA ILE A 151 -6.11 3.92 46.99
C ILE A 151 -5.31 2.92 46.14
N ASN A 152 -3.99 3.03 46.10
CA ASN A 152 -3.13 2.12 45.36
C ASN A 152 -3.08 0.71 45.99
N SER A 153 -3.20 0.59 47.31
CA SER A 153 -3.29 -0.72 47.97
C SER A 153 -4.69 -1.35 47.94
N LEU A 154 -5.72 -0.55 47.68
CA LEU A 154 -7.11 -1.02 47.64
C LEU A 154 -7.37 -2.14 46.62
N PRO A 155 -6.84 -2.11 45.38
CA PRO A 155 -6.93 -3.23 44.45
C PRO A 155 -6.40 -4.56 45.02
N GLU A 156 -5.24 -4.54 45.68
CA GLU A 156 -4.65 -5.74 46.29
C GLU A 156 -5.54 -6.28 47.42
N HIS A 157 -6.13 -5.38 48.22
CA HIS A 157 -7.09 -5.77 49.25
C HIS A 157 -8.39 -6.33 48.65
N ILE A 158 -8.88 -5.77 47.55
CA ILE A 158 -10.06 -6.28 46.83
C ILE A 158 -9.76 -7.65 46.23
N GLU A 159 -8.59 -7.86 45.62
CA GLU A 159 -8.17 -9.17 45.11
C GLU A 159 -8.02 -10.18 46.24
N SER A 160 -7.48 -9.78 47.38
CA SER A 160 -7.38 -10.63 48.57
C SER A 160 -8.76 -11.05 49.07
N VAL A 161 -9.72 -10.10 49.17
CA VAL A 161 -11.10 -10.40 49.58
C VAL A 161 -11.81 -11.28 48.55
N LYS A 162 -11.60 -11.02 47.26
CA LYS A 162 -12.13 -11.84 46.18
C LYS A 162 -11.58 -13.27 46.23
N TRP A 163 -10.27 -13.42 46.44
CA TRP A 163 -9.63 -14.72 46.60
C TRP A 163 -10.24 -15.50 47.77
N VAL A 164 -10.41 -14.86 48.93
CA VAL A 164 -11.06 -15.46 50.12
C VAL A 164 -12.50 -15.90 49.83
N THR A 165 -13.23 -15.10 49.04
CA THR A 165 -14.63 -15.37 48.67
C THR A 165 -14.72 -16.52 47.67
N ASP A 166 -13.89 -16.50 46.63
CA ASP A 166 -13.86 -17.52 45.56
C ASP A 166 -13.36 -18.88 46.08
N HIS A 167 -12.42 -18.89 47.03
CA HIS A 167 -11.90 -20.10 47.65
C HIS A 167 -12.71 -20.55 48.88
N GLY A 168 -13.82 -19.87 49.18
CA GLY A 168 -14.82 -20.33 50.13
C GLY A 168 -14.26 -20.65 51.51
N ILE A 169 -13.34 -19.83 52.05
CA ILE A 169 -12.73 -20.05 53.37
C ILE A 169 -13.79 -20.08 54.49
N PHE A 170 -14.96 -19.48 54.25
CA PHE A 170 -16.10 -19.49 55.17
C PHE A 170 -16.92 -20.79 55.13
N ASP A 171 -16.73 -21.67 54.13
CA ASP A 171 -17.33 -23.00 54.11
C ASP A 171 -16.36 -24.01 54.72
N LYS A 172 -16.64 -24.40 55.97
CA LYS A 172 -15.81 -25.32 56.77
C LYS A 172 -15.51 -26.63 56.03
N ASN A 173 -16.42 -27.09 55.17
CA ASN A 173 -16.27 -28.35 54.44
C ASN A 173 -15.40 -28.22 53.18
N ALA A 174 -15.28 -27.02 52.61
CA ALA A 174 -14.48 -26.76 51.42
C ALA A 174 -12.97 -26.81 51.73
N ILE A 175 -12.56 -26.29 52.88
CA ILE A 175 -11.16 -26.34 53.34
C ILE A 175 -10.74 -27.79 53.59
N ASP A 176 -11.52 -28.56 54.35
CA ASP A 176 -11.19 -29.97 54.63
C ASP A 176 -11.09 -30.80 53.33
N LYS A 177 -11.93 -30.50 52.33
CA LYS A 177 -11.84 -31.12 51.01
C LYS A 177 -10.57 -30.72 50.25
N GLN A 178 -10.17 -29.45 50.28
CA GLN A 178 -8.92 -29.03 49.63
C GLN A 178 -7.69 -29.59 50.34
N VAL A 179 -7.68 -29.60 51.67
CA VAL A 179 -6.59 -30.16 52.48
C VAL A 179 -6.46 -31.67 52.26
N SER A 180 -7.57 -32.40 52.21
CA SER A 180 -7.53 -33.84 51.89
C SER A 180 -7.07 -34.10 50.45
N SER A 181 -7.47 -33.25 49.50
CA SER A 181 -6.99 -33.34 48.11
C SER A 181 -5.48 -33.08 48.00
N THR A 182 -4.95 -32.07 48.68
CA THR A 182 -3.50 -31.80 48.69
C THR A 182 -2.72 -32.88 49.43
N ALA A 183 -3.25 -33.39 50.54
CA ALA A 183 -2.66 -34.53 51.25
C ALA A 183 -2.60 -35.78 50.34
N SER A 184 -3.65 -36.03 49.55
CA SER A 184 -3.67 -37.13 48.59
C SER A 184 -2.64 -36.94 47.46
N THR A 185 -2.52 -35.75 46.88
CA THR A 185 -1.51 -35.50 45.84
C THR A 185 -0.10 -35.64 46.41
N ILE A 186 0.17 -35.11 47.61
CA ILE A 186 1.45 -35.29 48.31
C ILE A 186 1.74 -36.79 48.51
N ALA A 187 0.74 -37.58 48.93
CA ALA A 187 0.89 -39.02 49.08
C ALA A 187 1.21 -39.72 47.74
N THR A 188 0.58 -39.30 46.62
CA THR A 188 0.91 -39.87 45.30
C THR A 188 2.34 -39.58 44.87
N TYR A 189 2.84 -38.37 45.11
CA TYR A 189 4.23 -38.02 44.83
C TYR A 189 5.21 -38.75 45.76
N GLY A 190 4.85 -38.94 47.03
CA GLY A 190 5.61 -39.78 47.97
C GLY A 190 5.73 -41.22 47.46
N ASN A 191 4.61 -41.82 47.04
CA ASN A 191 4.58 -43.16 46.46
C ASN A 191 5.46 -43.27 45.20
N TYR A 192 5.52 -42.24 44.35
CA TYR A 192 6.42 -42.21 43.19
C TYR A 192 7.89 -42.17 43.60
N ALA A 193 8.24 -41.35 44.60
CA ALA A 193 9.60 -41.31 45.14
C ALA A 193 10.01 -42.69 45.70
N ASP A 194 9.13 -43.35 46.45
CA ASP A 194 9.38 -44.69 47.00
C ASP A 194 9.52 -45.77 45.91
N CYS A 195 8.76 -45.65 44.82
CA CYS A 195 8.91 -46.52 43.65
C CYS A 195 10.28 -46.35 42.99
N ILE A 196 10.72 -45.10 42.77
CA ILE A 196 12.03 -44.81 42.19
C ILE A 196 13.15 -45.38 43.07
N GLU A 197 13.04 -45.22 44.39
CA GLU A 197 14.04 -45.73 45.32
C GLU A 197 14.10 -47.26 45.33
N ARG A 198 12.94 -47.93 45.23
CA ARG A 198 12.89 -49.39 45.07
C ARG A 198 13.55 -49.86 43.76
N VAL A 199 13.26 -49.21 42.65
CA VAL A 199 13.90 -49.53 41.35
C VAL A 199 15.41 -49.37 41.45
N ARG A 200 15.88 -48.28 42.06
CA ARG A 200 17.31 -48.03 42.29
C ARG A 200 17.96 -49.15 43.09
N LYS A 201 17.29 -49.63 44.14
CA LYS A 201 17.77 -50.76 44.94
C LYS A 201 17.84 -52.06 44.12
N THR A 202 16.81 -52.40 43.35
CA THR A 202 16.80 -53.62 42.53
C THR A 202 17.85 -53.60 41.42
N VAL A 203 18.11 -52.43 40.81
CA VAL A 203 19.17 -52.29 39.81
C VAL A 203 20.54 -52.53 40.43
N LYS A 204 20.76 -52.02 41.65
CA LYS A 204 22.00 -52.25 42.39
C LYS A 204 22.20 -53.74 42.72
N GLU A 205 21.14 -54.42 43.17
CA GLU A 205 21.17 -55.86 43.45
C GLU A 205 21.45 -56.69 42.18
N MET A 206 20.82 -56.36 41.04
CA MET A 206 21.12 -57.00 39.76
C MET A 206 22.58 -56.80 39.33
N GLN A 207 23.10 -55.58 39.48
CA GLN A 207 24.49 -55.27 39.17
C GLN A 207 25.45 -56.11 40.02
N GLU A 208 25.16 -56.30 41.30
CA GLU A 208 25.99 -57.13 42.19
C GLU A 208 25.92 -58.63 41.79
N THR A 209 24.77 -59.12 41.30
CA THR A 209 24.63 -60.52 40.85
C THR A 209 25.20 -60.81 39.46
N CYS A 210 25.29 -59.82 38.56
CA CYS A 210 25.85 -60.00 37.21
C CYS A 210 27.39 -59.88 37.14
N VAL A 211 28.06 -59.60 38.26
CA VAL A 211 29.53 -59.45 38.35
C VAL A 211 30.22 -60.76 38.82
N VAL A 212 29.52 -61.90 38.75
CA VAL A 212 30.09 -63.25 38.93
C VAL A 212 30.18 -63.96 37.58
#